data_AF-A0A1V6QCY8-F1
#
_entry.id   AF-A0A1V6QCY8-F1
#
_cell.length_a   1.000
_cell.length_b   1.000
_cell.length_c   1.000
_cell.angle_alpha   90.00
_cell.angle_beta   90.00
_cell.angle_gamma   90.00
#
_symmetry.space_group_name_H-M   'P 1'
#
loop_
_entity.id
_entity.type
_entity.pdbx_description
1 polymer ?
#
loop_
_entity_poly.entity_id
_entity_poly.type
_entity_poly.pdbx_seq_one_letter_code
_entity_poly.pdbx_strand_id
1 'polypeptide(L)'
;MYFLQVLSLVIAAAVLPVRASSCRPFPSSMIEFSAGFEQPGPPLIKAEYETSFIQHKWNQNLSHITTGFINNSASQNFVRVDEAYDGSLASSFFNYANSTEEGLVDNTLTTFSHESNKPTIWRGFVNSNFPLFPEDILVSNGAVFGGLVQRQFNHGLVAAWNIMYQGAIPVTVYVSNCNVMVGYDYFSPGLRTRVITEYFNIQT
;
A
#
# COMPACT_ATOMS: atom_id res chain seq x y z
N MET A 1 -62.24 29.29 9.96
CA MET A 1 -61.35 28.13 10.16
C MET A 1 -59.97 28.52 9.65
N TYR A 2 -58.98 28.44 10.52
CA TYR A 2 -57.62 28.95 10.33
C TYR A 2 -56.79 28.08 9.38
N PHE A 3 -55.92 28.79 8.64
CA PHE A 3 -54.73 28.41 7.87
C PHE A 3 -54.07 27.05 8.16
N LEU A 4 -53.56 26.40 7.11
CA LEU A 4 -52.13 26.07 6.97
C LEU A 4 -51.82 25.52 5.56
N GLN A 5 -51.16 26.34 4.75
CA GLN A 5 -50.45 25.90 3.53
C GLN A 5 -49.09 25.32 3.97
N VAL A 6 -48.80 24.08 3.62
CA VAL A 6 -47.50 23.45 3.87
C VAL A 6 -46.59 23.74 2.67
N LEU A 7 -45.62 24.62 2.87
CA LEU A 7 -44.55 24.93 1.91
C LEU A 7 -43.49 23.82 1.99
N SER A 8 -43.29 23.07 0.91
CA SER A 8 -42.24 22.04 0.84
C SER A 8 -40.91 22.69 0.42
N LEU A 9 -39.95 22.80 1.34
CA LEU A 9 -38.57 23.18 1.03
C LEU A 9 -37.85 21.98 0.40
N VAL A 10 -37.51 22.09 -0.88
CA VAL A 10 -36.55 21.18 -1.54
C VAL A 10 -35.16 21.69 -1.21
N ILE A 11 -34.46 21.02 -0.28
CA ILE A 11 -33.05 21.25 -0.02
C ILE A 11 -32.27 20.60 -1.17
N ALA A 12 -31.83 21.41 -2.12
CA ALA A 12 -30.84 20.97 -3.11
C ALA A 12 -29.53 20.69 -2.36
N ALA A 13 -29.21 19.41 -2.16
CA ALA A 13 -27.91 18.99 -1.69
C ALA A 13 -26.87 19.45 -2.73
N ALA A 14 -26.10 20.49 -2.39
CA ALA A 14 -24.94 20.89 -3.15
C ALA A 14 -23.93 19.73 -3.10
N VAL A 15 -23.87 18.96 -4.19
CA VAL A 15 -22.80 18.00 -4.42
C VAL A 15 -21.54 18.83 -4.62
N LEU A 16 -20.74 19.01 -3.57
CA LEU A 16 -19.43 19.61 -3.69
C LEU A 16 -18.61 18.73 -4.66
N PRO A 17 -18.02 19.30 -5.72
CA PRO A 17 -17.16 18.53 -6.60
C PRO A 17 -15.99 18.00 -5.78
N VAL A 18 -15.85 16.69 -5.73
CA VAL A 18 -14.62 16.03 -5.27
C VAL A 18 -13.50 16.62 -6.12
N ARG A 19 -12.56 17.34 -5.50
CA ARG A 19 -11.40 17.90 -6.20
C ARG A 19 -10.69 16.73 -6.90
N ALA A 20 -10.76 16.69 -8.24
CA ALA A 20 -9.87 15.88 -9.04
C ALA A 20 -8.43 16.21 -8.60
N SER A 21 -7.60 15.20 -8.35
CA SER A 21 -6.25 15.45 -7.86
C SER A 21 -5.49 16.33 -8.86
N SER A 22 -4.87 17.40 -8.38
CA SER A 22 -4.24 18.44 -9.21
C SER A 22 -2.85 18.06 -9.74
N CYS A 23 -2.53 16.77 -9.76
CA CYS A 23 -1.19 16.30 -10.06
C CYS A 23 -0.94 16.31 -11.57
N ARG A 24 0.28 16.64 -11.97
CA ARG A 24 0.66 16.67 -13.38
C ARG A 24 0.62 15.24 -13.93
N PRO A 25 0.10 15.00 -15.15
CA PRO A 25 0.22 13.70 -15.80
C PRO A 25 1.68 13.29 -15.97
N PHE A 26 1.94 11.99 -16.13
CA PHE A 26 3.27 11.53 -16.52
C PHE A 26 3.66 12.12 -17.88
N PRO A 27 4.91 12.62 -18.04
CA PRO A 27 5.38 13.17 -19.31
C PRO A 27 5.49 12.07 -20.37
N SER A 28 5.39 12.46 -21.64
CA SER A 28 5.55 11.52 -22.75
C SER A 28 6.94 10.90 -22.83
N SER A 29 7.96 11.51 -22.22
CA SER A 29 9.31 10.94 -22.11
C SER A 29 9.39 9.70 -21.21
N MET A 30 8.35 9.40 -20.42
CA MET A 30 8.26 8.16 -19.64
C MET A 30 7.63 6.99 -20.41
N ILE A 31 7.22 7.21 -21.66
CA ILE A 31 6.68 6.13 -22.52
C ILE A 31 7.87 5.32 -23.06
N GLU A 32 7.94 4.04 -22.71
CA GLU A 32 9.14 3.18 -22.86
C GLU A 32 9.61 3.03 -24.31
N PHE A 33 8.67 3.02 -25.25
CA PHE A 33 8.94 2.89 -26.68
C PHE A 33 8.78 4.20 -27.46
N SER A 34 8.80 5.34 -26.77
CA SER A 34 8.81 6.64 -27.44
C SER A 34 10.24 7.02 -27.87
N ALA A 35 10.36 7.76 -28.97
CA ALA A 35 11.66 8.23 -29.46
C ALA A 35 12.34 9.26 -28.52
N GLY A 36 11.57 9.86 -27.61
CA GLY A 36 12.05 10.80 -26.60
C GLY A 36 12.11 10.19 -25.20
N PHE A 37 12.22 8.86 -25.09
CA PHE A 37 12.29 8.19 -23.81
C PHE A 37 13.54 8.62 -23.04
N GLU A 38 13.35 8.98 -21.77
CA GLU A 38 14.42 9.26 -20.82
C GLU A 38 14.11 8.52 -19.52
N GLN A 39 15.09 7.80 -18.95
CA GLN A 39 14.88 7.16 -17.66
C GLN A 39 14.63 8.25 -16.59
N PRO A 40 13.42 8.32 -16.03
CA PRO A 40 13.12 9.33 -15.02
C PRO A 40 13.92 9.04 -13.74
N GLY A 41 14.31 10.11 -13.05
CA GLY A 41 14.84 9.98 -11.69
C GLY A 41 13.76 9.47 -10.73
N PRO A 42 14.09 8.62 -9.74
CA PRO A 42 13.12 8.15 -8.76
C PRO A 42 12.55 9.31 -7.93
N PRO A 43 11.23 9.37 -7.73
CA PRO A 43 10.60 10.40 -6.91
C PRO A 43 10.75 10.09 -5.42
N LEU A 44 10.66 11.13 -4.59
CA LEU A 44 10.28 10.96 -3.19
C LEU A 44 8.81 10.56 -3.12
N ILE A 45 8.44 9.69 -2.18
CA ILE A 45 7.06 9.23 -1.98
C ILE A 45 6.43 9.87 -0.75
N LYS A 46 5.10 10.00 -0.73
CA LYS A 46 4.38 10.30 0.50
C LYS A 46 4.41 9.08 1.42
N ALA A 47 5.28 9.14 2.43
CA ALA A 47 5.58 8.01 3.32
C ALA A 47 4.71 7.95 4.58
N GLU A 48 3.91 8.97 4.85
CA GLU A 48 2.87 8.90 5.89
C GLU A 48 1.55 8.62 5.20
N TYR A 49 0.96 7.46 5.45
CA TYR A 49 -0.32 7.13 4.85
C TYR A 49 -1.09 6.08 5.64
N GLU A 50 -2.40 6.18 5.49
CA GLU A 50 -3.36 5.18 5.94
C GLU A 50 -4.25 4.76 4.76
N THR A 51 -4.44 3.46 4.56
CA THR A 51 -5.16 2.98 3.39
C THR A 51 -5.75 1.60 3.58
N SER A 52 -6.83 1.31 2.85
CA SER A 52 -7.32 -0.05 2.69
C SER A 52 -6.41 -0.82 1.72
N PHE A 53 -6.21 -2.10 1.97
CA PHE A 53 -5.41 -2.95 1.11
C PHE A 53 -6.08 -4.29 0.80
N ILE A 54 -5.65 -4.88 -0.30
CA ILE A 54 -5.78 -6.30 -0.59
C ILE A 54 -4.41 -6.85 -0.96
N GLN A 55 -4.03 -7.98 -0.37
CA GLN A 55 -2.80 -8.69 -0.67
C GLN A 55 -3.13 -10.11 -1.10
N HIS A 56 -2.56 -10.56 -2.21
CA HIS A 56 -2.63 -11.96 -2.63
C HIS A 56 -1.23 -12.54 -2.68
N LYS A 57 -1.04 -13.66 -1.98
CA LYS A 57 0.18 -14.48 -2.07
C LYS A 57 -0.14 -15.84 -2.67
N TRP A 58 0.63 -16.24 -3.68
CA TRP A 58 0.43 -17.54 -4.32
C TRP A 58 1.70 -18.18 -4.87
N ASN A 59 1.69 -19.51 -4.91
CA ASN A 59 2.62 -20.38 -5.63
C ASN A 59 1.88 -21.67 -6.03
N GLN A 60 2.60 -22.73 -6.42
CA GLN A 60 1.98 -24.01 -6.82
C GLN A 60 1.15 -24.68 -5.71
N ASN A 61 1.44 -24.38 -4.43
CA ASN A 61 0.87 -25.05 -3.25
C ASN A 61 0.13 -24.09 -2.29
N LEU A 62 0.07 -22.80 -2.61
CA LEU A 62 -0.49 -21.76 -1.75
C LEU A 62 -1.30 -20.79 -2.60
N SER A 63 -2.49 -20.44 -2.13
CA SER A 63 -3.21 -19.24 -2.55
C SER A 63 -3.90 -18.67 -1.32
N HIS A 64 -3.53 -17.46 -0.94
CA HIS A 64 -4.07 -16.82 0.25
C HIS A 64 -4.26 -15.34 -0.01
N ILE A 65 -5.49 -14.88 0.18
CA ILE A 65 -5.89 -13.50 -0.02
C ILE A 65 -6.23 -12.92 1.36
N THR A 66 -5.68 -11.75 1.59
CA THR A 66 -5.89 -10.98 2.81
C THR A 66 -6.37 -9.59 2.42
N THR A 67 -7.27 -9.03 3.20
CA THR A 67 -7.70 -7.63 3.05
C THR A 67 -7.70 -6.94 4.39
N GLY A 68 -7.48 -5.63 4.40
CA GLY A 68 -7.41 -4.93 5.65
C GLY A 68 -7.17 -3.43 5.50
N PHE A 69 -6.66 -2.87 6.58
CA PHE A 69 -6.22 -1.49 6.68
C PHE A 69 -4.76 -1.46 7.14
N ILE A 70 -3.96 -0.62 6.50
CA ILE A 70 -2.54 -0.43 6.81
C ILE A 70 -2.28 1.03 7.13
N ASN A 71 -1.48 1.26 8.17
CA ASN A 71 -0.87 2.55 8.46
C ASN A 71 0.66 2.38 8.34
N ASN A 72 1.26 3.16 7.45
CA ASN A 72 2.70 3.30 7.32
C ASN A 72 3.11 4.62 7.97
N SER A 73 3.70 4.53 9.17
CA SER A 73 4.21 5.67 9.94
C SER A 73 5.72 5.73 9.82
N ALA A 74 6.23 6.21 8.68
CA ALA A 74 7.66 6.22 8.37
C ALA A 74 8.51 6.99 9.39
N SER A 75 8.05 8.17 9.80
CA SER A 75 8.68 9.02 10.82
C SER A 75 8.81 8.34 12.18
N GLN A 76 7.97 7.34 12.46
CA GLN A 76 7.99 6.56 13.70
C GLN A 76 8.67 5.19 13.53
N ASN A 77 9.19 4.87 12.34
CA ASN A 77 9.69 3.54 11.99
C ASN A 77 8.68 2.44 12.34
N PHE A 78 7.43 2.64 11.95
CA PHE A 78 6.34 1.76 12.38
C PHE A 78 5.36 1.47 11.26
N VAL A 79 4.91 0.22 11.20
CA VAL A 79 3.81 -0.21 10.33
C VAL A 79 2.80 -0.96 11.16
N ARG A 80 1.52 -0.57 11.07
CA ARG A 80 0.40 -1.32 11.61
C ARG A 80 -0.44 -1.88 10.49
N VAL A 81 -0.84 -3.14 10.64
CA VAL A 81 -1.71 -3.82 9.69
C VAL A 81 -2.82 -4.49 10.47
N ASP A 82 -4.06 -4.14 10.16
CA ASP A 82 -5.25 -4.83 10.63
C ASP A 82 -5.87 -5.55 9.44
N GLU A 83 -6.02 -6.87 9.52
CA GLU A 83 -6.31 -7.71 8.37
C GLU A 83 -7.32 -8.82 8.67
N ALA A 84 -7.99 -9.28 7.62
CA ALA A 84 -8.93 -10.38 7.62
C ALA A 84 -8.53 -11.41 6.55
N TYR A 85 -8.54 -12.69 6.92
CA TYR A 85 -8.25 -13.81 6.04
C TYR A 85 -8.91 -15.08 6.58
N ASP A 86 -9.39 -15.98 5.69
CA ASP A 86 -9.87 -17.33 6.03
C ASP A 86 -10.70 -17.43 7.32
N GLY A 87 -11.67 -16.52 7.51
CA GLY A 87 -12.55 -16.51 8.69
C GLY A 87 -11.90 -16.06 10.01
N SER A 88 -10.71 -15.47 9.93
CA SER A 88 -9.93 -14.95 11.05
C SER A 88 -9.60 -13.46 10.85
N LEU A 89 -9.32 -12.77 11.95
CA LEU A 89 -8.78 -11.41 11.96
C LEU A 89 -7.40 -11.41 12.59
N ALA A 90 -6.52 -10.54 12.12
CA ALA A 90 -5.23 -10.30 12.72
C ALA A 90 -4.90 -8.81 12.79
N SER A 91 -4.08 -8.45 13.76
CA SER A 91 -3.49 -7.13 13.89
C SER A 91 -2.01 -7.29 14.18
N SER A 92 -1.17 -6.72 13.33
CA SER A 92 0.29 -6.76 13.45
C SER A 92 0.84 -5.35 13.68
N PHE A 93 1.75 -5.25 14.64
CA PHE A 93 2.43 -4.01 15.03
C PHE A 93 3.92 -4.20 14.78
N PHE A 94 4.40 -3.78 13.62
CA PHE A 94 5.79 -3.90 13.20
C PHE A 94 6.60 -2.67 13.63
N ASN A 95 7.54 -2.87 14.55
CA ASN A 95 8.42 -1.83 15.04
C ASN A 95 9.79 -1.91 14.35
N TYR A 96 9.98 -1.15 13.28
CA TYR A 96 11.22 -1.10 12.52
C TYR A 96 12.36 -0.38 13.28
N ALA A 97 12.06 0.42 14.31
CA ALA A 97 13.09 0.95 15.20
C ALA A 97 13.77 -0.17 16.03
N ASN A 98 13.17 -1.35 16.09
CA ASN A 98 13.72 -2.54 16.74
C ASN A 98 13.84 -3.68 15.72
N SER A 99 14.94 -3.69 14.98
CA SER A 99 15.25 -4.71 13.97
C SER A 99 16.57 -5.41 14.27
N THR A 100 16.71 -6.67 13.84
CA THR A 100 17.98 -7.42 13.92
C THR A 100 18.94 -7.01 12.80
N GLU A 101 20.20 -7.43 12.89
CA GLU A 101 21.21 -7.19 11.85
C GLU A 101 20.82 -7.85 10.52
N GLU A 102 20.09 -8.96 10.56
CA GLU A 102 19.56 -9.67 9.39
C GLU A 102 18.27 -9.02 8.82
N GLY A 103 17.81 -7.91 9.39
CA GLY A 103 16.63 -7.19 8.92
C GLY A 103 15.29 -7.77 9.39
N LEU A 104 15.28 -8.64 10.40
CA LEU A 104 14.04 -9.11 11.03
C LEU A 104 13.47 -8.02 11.94
N VAL A 105 12.16 -7.85 11.93
CA VAL A 105 11.46 -6.73 12.59
C VAL A 105 10.66 -7.25 13.79
N ASP A 106 10.74 -6.56 14.94
CA ASP A 106 9.91 -6.84 16.11
C ASP A 106 8.43 -6.65 15.76
N ASN A 107 7.66 -7.73 15.88
CA ASN A 107 6.23 -7.72 15.62
C ASN A 107 5.47 -8.20 16.86
N THR A 108 4.42 -7.47 17.22
CA THR A 108 3.35 -7.99 18.08
C THR A 108 2.14 -8.32 17.22
N LEU A 109 1.81 -9.61 17.13
CA LEU A 109 0.68 -10.15 16.38
C LEU A 109 -0.45 -10.53 17.34
N THR A 110 -1.61 -9.93 17.15
CA THR A 110 -2.86 -10.32 17.81
C THR A 110 -3.76 -11.00 16.78
N THR A 111 -4.23 -12.22 17.05
CA THR A 111 -5.14 -12.97 16.18
C THR A 111 -6.47 -13.25 16.85
N PHE A 112 -7.55 -13.19 16.09
CA PHE A 112 -8.90 -13.52 16.51
C PHE A 112 -9.41 -14.63 15.58
N SER A 113 -9.60 -15.82 16.14
CA SER A 113 -10.18 -16.98 15.44
C SER A 113 -11.66 -17.12 15.79
N HIS A 114 -12.46 -17.61 14.86
CA HIS A 114 -13.87 -17.95 15.08
C HIS A 114 -14.07 -19.06 16.15
N GLU A 115 -13.04 -19.82 16.47
CA GLU A 115 -13.07 -20.91 17.46
C GLU A 115 -12.89 -20.43 18.91
N SER A 116 -12.52 -19.16 19.12
CA SER A 116 -12.20 -18.61 20.45
C SER A 116 -12.80 -17.22 20.65
N ASN A 117 -13.33 -16.96 21.84
CA ASN A 117 -13.74 -15.62 22.27
C ASN A 117 -12.60 -14.77 22.87
N LYS A 118 -11.37 -15.32 22.90
CA LYS A 118 -10.17 -14.62 23.36
C LYS A 118 -9.16 -14.52 22.21
N PRO A 119 -8.49 -13.37 22.05
CA PRO A 119 -7.40 -13.26 21.10
C PRO A 119 -6.18 -14.08 21.53
N THR A 120 -5.39 -14.50 20.56
CA THR A 120 -4.04 -15.02 20.80
C THR A 120 -3.03 -13.93 20.48
N ILE A 121 -2.10 -13.68 21.40
CA ILE A 121 -1.04 -12.68 21.24
C ILE A 121 0.29 -13.41 21.12
N TRP A 122 1.04 -13.09 20.07
CA TRP A 122 2.41 -13.55 19.85
C TRP A 122 3.31 -12.34 19.64
N ARG A 123 4.56 -12.42 20.11
CA ARG A 123 5.59 -11.40 19.86
C ARG A 123 6.92 -12.04 19.51
N GLY A 124 7.60 -11.47 18.50
CA GLY A 124 8.93 -11.89 18.10
C GLY A 124 9.39 -11.20 16.82
N PHE A 125 10.62 -11.50 16.40
CA PHE A 125 11.21 -10.95 15.20
C PHE A 125 10.79 -11.74 13.95
N VAL A 126 10.33 -11.05 12.90
CA VAL A 126 9.87 -11.66 11.64
C VAL A 126 10.44 -10.95 10.42
N ASN A 127 10.54 -11.68 9.31
CA ASN A 127 10.67 -11.03 8.01
C ASN A 127 9.27 -10.56 7.58
N SER A 128 9.04 -9.24 7.65
CA SER A 128 7.71 -8.67 7.45
C SER A 128 7.26 -8.78 5.99
N ASN A 129 6.02 -9.21 5.78
CA ASN A 129 5.36 -9.08 4.47
C ASN A 129 4.77 -7.68 4.25
N PHE A 130 4.96 -6.78 5.21
CA PHE A 130 4.46 -5.40 5.22
C PHE A 130 5.65 -4.45 5.48
N PRO A 131 6.50 -4.21 4.46
CA PRO A 131 7.70 -3.39 4.56
C PRO A 131 7.40 -1.95 4.97
N LEU A 132 8.34 -1.33 5.68
CA LEU A 132 8.36 0.11 5.89
C LEU A 132 8.84 0.81 4.62
N PHE A 133 8.09 1.80 4.17
CA PHE A 133 8.48 2.64 3.03
C PHE A 133 8.73 4.09 3.47
N PRO A 134 10.00 4.48 3.75
CA PRO A 134 10.37 5.88 3.98
C PRO A 134 10.26 6.73 2.72
N GLU A 135 10.23 8.05 2.90
CA GLU A 135 10.01 9.04 1.81
C GLU A 135 11.04 8.91 0.68
N ASP A 136 12.28 8.60 1.02
CA ASP A 136 13.39 8.50 0.09
C ASP A 136 13.65 7.08 -0.41
N ILE A 137 12.79 6.08 -0.09
CA ILE A 137 13.08 4.67 -0.34
C ILE A 137 13.47 4.37 -1.80
N LEU A 138 12.83 5.04 -2.76
CA LEU A 138 13.14 4.86 -4.18
C LEU A 138 14.47 5.49 -4.56
N VAL A 139 14.81 6.63 -3.96
CA VAL A 139 16.08 7.34 -4.20
C VAL A 139 17.23 6.58 -3.55
N SER A 140 17.10 6.21 -2.29
CA SER A 140 18.14 5.53 -1.50
C SER A 140 18.46 4.14 -2.02
N ASN A 141 17.50 3.45 -2.65
CA ASN A 141 17.71 2.16 -3.30
C ASN A 141 18.07 2.25 -4.78
N GLY A 142 18.24 3.47 -5.34
CA GLY A 142 18.56 3.66 -6.75
C GLY A 142 17.53 3.05 -7.70
N ALA A 143 16.24 3.30 -7.43
CA ALA A 143 15.16 2.62 -8.12
C ALA A 143 15.20 2.81 -9.63
N VAL A 144 14.92 1.73 -10.36
CA VAL A 144 14.86 1.73 -11.82
C VAL A 144 13.41 1.78 -12.27
N PHE A 145 13.10 2.74 -13.14
CA PHE A 145 11.78 2.86 -13.74
C PHE A 145 11.44 1.60 -14.55
N GLY A 146 10.37 0.93 -14.17
CA GLY A 146 9.88 -0.32 -14.78
C GLY A 146 8.75 -0.11 -15.78
N GLY A 147 8.26 1.12 -15.92
CA GLY A 147 7.23 1.47 -16.88
C GLY A 147 5.95 2.07 -16.31
N LEU A 148 5.07 2.51 -17.20
CA LEU A 148 3.72 2.95 -16.85
C LEU A 148 2.72 1.80 -16.98
N VAL A 149 2.02 1.47 -15.88
CA VAL A 149 1.10 0.34 -15.82
C VAL A 149 -0.26 0.72 -15.26
N GLN A 150 -1.27 -0.08 -15.56
CA GLN A 150 -2.59 0.03 -14.93
C GLN A 150 -2.68 -0.94 -13.74
N ARG A 151 -3.33 -0.51 -12.66
CA ARG A 151 -3.56 -1.30 -11.43
C ARG A 151 -5.06 -1.42 -11.16
N GLN A 152 -5.49 -2.49 -10.48
CA GLN A 152 -6.90 -2.87 -10.40
C GLN A 152 -7.79 -1.81 -9.73
N PHE A 153 -7.29 -1.18 -8.68
CA PHE A 153 -8.07 -0.25 -7.84
C PHE A 153 -7.64 1.23 -8.00
N ASN A 154 -6.81 1.52 -9.00
CA ASN A 154 -6.28 2.88 -9.21
C ASN A 154 -6.70 3.38 -10.59
N HIS A 155 -7.18 4.62 -10.64
CA HIS A 155 -7.57 5.26 -11.88
C HIS A 155 -6.32 5.79 -12.63
N GLY A 156 -6.22 5.44 -13.91
CA GLY A 156 -5.12 5.87 -14.77
C GLY A 156 -3.87 5.00 -14.63
N LEU A 157 -2.79 5.47 -15.26
CA LEU A 157 -1.49 4.83 -15.19
C LEU A 157 -0.77 5.19 -13.89
N VAL A 158 0.07 4.27 -13.42
CA VAL A 158 1.01 4.47 -12.31
C VAL A 158 2.41 4.06 -12.76
N ALA A 159 3.42 4.67 -12.17
CA ALA A 159 4.82 4.36 -12.45
C ALA A 159 5.28 3.17 -11.60
N ALA A 160 5.82 2.14 -12.25
CA ALA A 160 6.50 1.04 -11.59
C ALA A 160 7.97 1.40 -11.32
N TRP A 161 8.45 1.11 -10.11
CA TRP A 161 9.82 1.38 -9.67
C TRP A 161 10.41 0.13 -9.03
N ASN A 162 11.48 -0.40 -9.62
CA ASN A 162 12.13 -1.61 -9.14
C ASN A 162 13.28 -1.26 -8.18
N ILE A 163 13.27 -1.87 -6.99
CA ILE A 163 14.29 -1.71 -5.95
C ILE A 163 14.76 -3.08 -5.44
N MET A 164 15.91 -3.09 -4.77
CA MET A 164 16.36 -4.20 -3.93
C MET A 164 16.11 -3.87 -2.46
N TYR A 165 14.92 -4.19 -1.94
CA TYR A 165 14.58 -3.95 -0.55
C TYR A 165 15.52 -4.71 0.39
N GLN A 166 16.03 -4.02 1.42
CA GLN A 166 17.11 -4.51 2.29
C GLN A 166 18.35 -5.03 1.52
N GLY A 167 18.57 -4.53 0.29
CA GLY A 167 19.66 -4.97 -0.58
C GLY A 167 19.53 -6.39 -1.15
N ALA A 168 18.44 -7.11 -0.86
CA ALA A 168 18.33 -8.54 -1.16
C ALA A 168 17.02 -8.96 -1.85
N ILE A 169 15.92 -8.26 -1.61
CA ILE A 169 14.59 -8.68 -2.09
C ILE A 169 14.16 -7.77 -3.25
N PRO A 170 14.02 -8.29 -4.49
CA PRO A 170 13.48 -7.51 -5.58
C PRO A 170 12.02 -7.13 -5.30
N VAL A 171 11.75 -5.82 -5.25
CA VAL A 171 10.41 -5.26 -5.04
C VAL A 171 10.10 -4.28 -6.16
N THR A 172 8.91 -4.39 -6.75
CA THR A 172 8.35 -3.36 -7.62
C THR A 172 7.37 -2.52 -6.81
N VAL A 173 7.67 -1.24 -6.65
CA VAL A 173 6.81 -0.25 -5.98
C VAL A 173 6.01 0.50 -7.04
N TYR A 174 4.71 0.66 -6.83
CA TYR A 174 3.83 1.39 -7.75
C TYR A 174 3.48 2.74 -7.18
N VAL A 175 3.71 3.80 -7.94
CA VAL A 175 3.54 5.18 -7.50
C VAL A 175 2.71 5.97 -8.50
N SER A 176 1.67 6.64 -8.02
CA SER A 176 0.85 7.54 -8.84
C SER A 176 1.63 8.79 -9.25
N ASN A 177 1.08 9.56 -10.19
CA ASN A 177 1.63 10.86 -10.59
C ASN A 177 1.59 11.94 -9.48
N CYS A 178 0.98 11.62 -8.33
CA CYS A 178 0.98 12.43 -7.12
C CYS A 178 2.06 12.00 -6.10
N ASN A 179 2.98 11.12 -6.48
CA ASN A 179 3.97 10.51 -5.58
C ASN A 179 3.36 9.70 -4.42
N VAL A 180 2.12 9.25 -4.58
CA VAL A 180 1.45 8.36 -3.61
C VAL A 180 1.73 6.92 -4.01
N MET A 181 2.24 6.12 -3.08
CA MET A 181 2.38 4.68 -3.26
C MET A 181 1.00 4.04 -3.32
N VAL A 182 0.75 3.22 -4.34
CA VAL A 182 -0.54 2.56 -4.56
C VAL A 182 -0.49 1.03 -4.42
N GLY A 183 0.69 0.49 -4.10
CA GLY A 183 0.91 -0.94 -3.94
C GLY A 183 2.36 -1.33 -4.22
N TYR A 184 2.64 -2.62 -4.06
CA TYR A 184 3.93 -3.20 -4.37
C TYR A 184 3.80 -4.70 -4.65
N ASP A 185 4.76 -5.22 -5.41
CA ASP A 185 4.88 -6.63 -5.78
C ASP A 185 6.28 -7.14 -5.38
N TYR A 186 6.36 -8.39 -4.92
CA TYR A 186 7.65 -9.06 -4.69
C TYR A 186 7.51 -10.58 -4.77
N PHE A 187 8.65 -11.26 -4.72
CA PHE A 187 8.71 -12.70 -4.51
C PHE A 187 9.27 -12.99 -3.13
N SER A 188 8.52 -13.75 -2.33
CA SER A 188 8.98 -14.20 -1.03
C SER A 188 10.27 -15.04 -1.20
N PRO A 189 11.35 -14.72 -0.47
CA PRO A 189 12.60 -15.47 -0.54
C PRO A 189 12.41 -16.97 -0.29
N GLY A 190 13.14 -17.80 -1.03
CA GLY A 190 13.18 -19.26 -0.84
C GLY A 190 12.03 -20.05 -1.49
N LEU A 191 10.80 -19.53 -1.52
CA LEU A 191 9.63 -20.28 -2.00
C LEU A 191 9.10 -19.87 -3.38
N ARG A 192 9.65 -18.79 -3.97
CA ARG A 192 9.14 -18.18 -5.21
C ARG A 192 7.63 -17.87 -5.15
N THR A 193 7.12 -17.60 -3.94
CA THR A 193 5.75 -17.15 -3.74
C THR A 193 5.62 -15.72 -4.24
N ARG A 194 4.79 -15.49 -5.25
CA ARG A 194 4.48 -14.13 -5.68
C ARG A 194 3.55 -13.50 -4.67
N VAL A 195 3.83 -12.26 -4.30
CA VAL A 195 2.99 -11.45 -3.42
C VAL A 195 2.72 -10.14 -4.14
N ILE A 196 1.44 -9.79 -4.25
CA ILE A 196 1.01 -8.50 -4.79
C ILE A 196 0.14 -7.82 -3.73
N THR A 197 0.36 -6.53 -3.54
CA THR A 197 -0.42 -5.70 -2.64
C THR A 197 -0.98 -4.52 -3.42
N GLU A 198 -2.30 -4.32 -3.35
CA GLU A 198 -2.99 -3.17 -3.93
C GLU A 198 -3.57 -2.30 -2.82
N TYR A 199 -3.37 -1.00 -2.93
CA TYR A 199 -3.95 0.01 -2.04
C TYR A 199 -5.11 0.75 -2.70
N PHE A 200 -6.09 1.12 -1.88
CA PHE A 200 -7.26 1.91 -2.29
C PHE A 200 -7.81 2.73 -1.12
N ASN A 201 -8.55 3.78 -1.42
CA ASN A 201 -9.00 4.77 -0.42
C ASN A 201 -7.82 5.35 0.40
N ILE A 202 -6.73 5.69 -0.27
CA ILE A 202 -5.49 6.15 0.37
C ILE A 202 -5.70 7.55 0.95
N GLN A 203 -5.38 7.71 2.22
CA GLN A 203 -5.31 8.99 2.92
C GLN A 203 -3.84 9.32 3.17
N THR A 204 -3.39 10.45 2.64
CA THR A 204 -2.02 10.99 2.76
C THR A 204 -2.04 12.41 3.27
#